data_AF-A0A7C6X395-F1
#
_entry.id   AF-A0A7C6X395-F1
#
_cell.length_a   1.000
_cell.length_b   1.000
_cell.length_c   1.000
_cell.angle_alpha   90.00
_cell.angle_beta   90.00
_cell.angle_gamma   90.00
#
_symmetry.space_group_name_H-M   'P 1'
#
loop_
_entity.id
_entity.type
_entity.pdbx_description
1 polymer ?
#
loop_
_entity_poly.entity_id
_entity_poly.type
_entity_poly.pdbx_seq_one_letter_code
_entity_poly.pdbx_strand_id
1 'polypeptide(L)'
;MKRNFWPERRSRDLLDLNNQALTWCSEVGRRIHGTTNERPVDRFKDEKLNSLPRPETLLRYLTETRKVSTDGFVSFNRSFYGVPWGLARKEVDVVDLGLSVEVRYSSSHNLLLPSAI
;
A
#
# COMPACT_ATOMS: atom_id res chain seq x y z
N MET A 1 12.46 27.67 16.03
CA MET A 1 13.19 26.91 14.99
C MET A 1 12.43 25.62 14.71
N LYS A 2 11.90 25.43 13.49
CA LYS A 2 11.11 24.23 13.13
C LYS A 2 12.08 23.06 12.93
N ARG A 3 12.14 22.12 13.87
CA ARG A 3 12.99 20.91 13.78
C ARG A 3 12.34 19.89 12.85
N ASN A 4 12.46 20.12 11.53
CA ASN A 4 11.92 19.23 10.51
C ASN A 4 12.82 18.00 10.32
N PHE A 5 12.30 16.92 9.71
CA PHE A 5 13.08 15.71 9.41
C PHE A 5 14.26 15.97 8.44
N TRP A 6 14.04 16.88 7.50
CA TRP A 6 14.84 17.04 6.28
C TRP A 6 16.21 17.76 6.38
N PRO A 7 16.47 18.73 7.29
CA PRO A 7 17.75 19.44 7.26
C PRO A 7 18.91 18.51 7.59
N GLU A 8 19.87 18.39 6.65
CA GLU A 8 21.22 17.79 6.82
C GLU A 8 21.33 16.26 6.90
N ARG A 9 20.25 15.50 6.60
CA ARG A 9 20.32 14.03 6.57
C ARG A 9 21.06 13.52 5.34
N ARG A 10 22.15 12.78 5.54
CA ARG A 10 22.79 11.96 4.52
C ARG A 10 22.27 10.52 4.65
N SER A 11 21.83 9.93 3.54
CA SER A 11 21.42 8.53 3.46
C SER A 11 22.22 7.83 2.37
N ARG A 12 22.48 6.53 2.57
CA ARG A 12 23.18 5.69 1.59
C ARG A 12 22.25 5.14 0.52
N ASP A 13 21.04 4.75 0.93
CA ASP A 13 19.98 4.21 0.08
C ASP A 13 18.59 4.54 0.65
N LEU A 14 17.55 4.10 -0.06
CA LEU A 14 16.15 4.34 0.31
C LEU A 14 15.75 3.61 1.61
N LEU A 15 16.35 2.45 1.88
CA LEU A 15 16.08 1.68 3.10
C LEU A 15 16.64 2.41 4.32
N ASP A 16 17.88 2.91 4.23
CA ASP A 16 18.53 3.73 5.23
C ASP A 16 17.73 5.02 5.49
N LEU A 17 17.29 5.71 4.44
CA LEU A 17 16.43 6.89 4.58
C LEU A 17 15.12 6.58 5.31
N ASN A 18 14.45 5.47 4.97
CA ASN A 18 13.23 5.02 5.63
C ASN A 18 13.48 4.70 7.12
N ASN A 19 14.57 4.01 7.44
CA ASN A 19 14.95 3.71 8.83
C ASN A 19 15.22 5.00 9.63
N GLN A 20 15.89 5.98 9.02
CA GLN A 20 16.11 7.29 9.64
C GLN A 20 14.80 8.04 9.87
N ALA A 21 13.85 7.98 8.92
CA ALA A 21 12.52 8.58 9.07
C ALA A 21 11.72 7.93 10.20
N LEU A 22 11.70 6.60 10.27
CA LEU A 22 11.04 5.86 11.34
C LEU A 22 11.62 6.21 12.71
N THR A 23 12.95 6.27 12.81
CA THR A 23 13.64 6.67 14.05
C THR A 23 13.26 8.08 14.46
N TRP A 24 13.29 9.04 13.53
CA TRP A 24 12.92 10.43 13.81
C TRP A 24 11.45 10.58 14.23
N CYS A 25 10.51 9.90 13.57
CA CYS A 25 9.09 9.88 13.96
C CYS A 25 8.92 9.38 15.40
N SER A 26 9.64 8.30 15.74
CA SER A 26 9.66 7.70 17.07
C SER A 26 10.17 8.69 18.14
N GLU A 27 11.22 9.45 17.83
CA GLU A 27 11.73 10.49 18.74
C GLU A 27 10.76 11.66 18.90
N VAL A 28 10.22 12.19 17.81
CA VAL A 28 9.29 13.34 17.83
C VAL A 28 8.02 13.00 18.59
N GLY A 29 7.48 11.80 18.38
CA GLY A 29 6.28 11.33 19.09
C GLY A 29 6.45 11.23 20.60
N ARG A 30 7.70 11.12 21.11
CA ARG A 30 8.01 11.07 22.54
C ARG A 30 8.31 12.43 23.17
N ARG A 31 8.41 13.50 22.40
CA ARG A 31 8.66 14.85 22.92
C ARG A 31 7.36 15.46 23.44
N ILE A 32 7.47 16.27 24.49
CA ILE A 32 6.34 17.10 24.94
C ILE A 32 6.07 18.13 23.85
N HIS A 33 4.84 18.14 23.34
CA HIS A 33 4.47 19.03 22.25
C HIS A 33 4.02 20.39 22.79
N GLY A 34 4.48 21.48 22.18
CA GLY A 34 4.28 22.83 22.73
C GLY A 34 2.83 23.33 22.72
N THR A 35 1.94 22.72 21.93
CA THR A 35 0.52 23.12 21.90
C THR A 35 -0.33 22.29 22.85
N THR A 36 -0.02 21.00 23.05
CA THR A 36 -0.79 20.09 23.90
C THR A 36 -0.18 19.88 25.29
N ASN A 37 1.07 20.32 25.52
CA ASN A 37 1.87 20.06 26.73
C ASN A 37 1.96 18.58 27.13
N GLU A 38 1.66 17.69 26.19
CA GLU A 38 1.66 16.24 26.37
C GLU A 38 2.54 15.60 25.31
N ARG A 39 2.95 14.35 25.56
CA ARG A 39 3.65 13.53 24.57
C ARG A 39 2.61 12.91 23.63
N PRO A 40 2.73 13.08 22.30
CA PRO A 40 1.81 12.48 21.34
C PRO A 40 1.56 10.98 21.56
N VAL A 41 2.59 10.21 21.94
CA VAL A 41 2.45 8.76 22.21
C VAL A 41 1.56 8.42 23.41
N ASP A 42 1.47 9.31 24.39
CA ASP A 42 0.66 9.08 25.59
C ASP A 42 -0.78 9.51 25.27
N ARG A 43 -0.95 10.71 24.70
CA ARG A 43 -2.25 11.25 24.27
C ARG A 43 -2.95 10.36 23.23
N PHE A 44 -2.21 9.74 22.32
CA PHE A 44 -2.76 8.84 21.30
C PHE A 44 -3.53 7.66 21.89
N LYS A 45 -3.15 7.18 23.09
CA LYS A 45 -3.84 6.07 23.76
C LYS A 45 -5.21 6.48 24.30
N ASP A 46 -5.35 7.74 24.69
CA ASP A 46 -6.57 8.31 25.26
C ASP A 46 -7.49 8.90 24.18
N GLU A 47 -7.00 9.02 22.94
CA GLU A 47 -7.76 9.52 21.81
C GLU A 47 -8.83 8.50 21.38
N LYS A 48 -10.09 8.94 21.37
CA LYS A 48 -11.23 8.12 20.92
C LYS A 48 -11.29 8.09 19.39
N LEU A 49 -10.33 7.39 18.79
CA LEU A 49 -10.25 7.23 17.35
C LEU A 49 -11.40 6.37 16.82
N ASN A 50 -11.85 6.70 15.62
CA ASN A 50 -12.77 5.84 14.88
C ASN A 50 -12.04 4.55 14.45
N SER A 51 -12.78 3.45 14.45
CA SER A 51 -12.27 2.20 13.87
C SER A 51 -11.85 2.40 12.42
N LEU A 52 -10.77 1.72 12.04
CA LEU A 52 -10.34 1.70 10.65
C LEU A 52 -11.47 1.14 9.75
N PRO A 53 -11.61 1.66 8.52
CA PRO A 53 -12.54 1.09 7.57
C PRO A 53 -12.20 -0.39 7.30
N ARG A 54 -13.21 -1.17 6.89
CA ARG A 54 -12.98 -2.58 6.55
C ARG A 54 -11.96 -2.67 5.39
N PRO A 55 -11.06 -3.67 5.38
CA PRO A 55 -10.09 -3.85 4.29
C PRO A 55 -10.73 -3.84 2.89
N GLU A 56 -11.95 -4.38 2.78
CA GLU A 56 -12.76 -4.38 1.55
C GLU A 56 -12.99 -2.99 0.96
N THR A 57 -13.14 -1.97 1.81
CA THR A 57 -13.29 -0.58 1.37
C THR A 57 -12.03 -0.07 0.69
N LEU A 58 -10.86 -0.52 1.14
CA LEU A 58 -9.58 -0.14 0.54
C LEU A 58 -9.34 -0.84 -0.79
N LEU A 59 -9.84 -2.07 -0.97
CA LEU A 59 -9.65 -2.85 -2.20
C LEU A 59 -10.03 -2.06 -3.46
N ARG A 60 -11.11 -1.28 -3.42
CA ARG A 60 -11.52 -0.42 -4.55
C ARG A 60 -10.43 0.54 -5.02
N TYR A 61 -9.62 1.05 -4.09
CA TYR A 61 -8.53 1.98 -4.39
C TYR A 61 -7.23 1.28 -4.78
N LEU A 62 -7.12 -0.02 -4.51
CA LEU A 62 -5.98 -0.86 -4.87
C LEU A 62 -6.20 -1.63 -6.17
N THR A 63 -7.42 -1.60 -6.69
CA THR A 63 -7.81 -2.28 -7.93
C THR A 63 -7.49 -1.42 -9.15
N GLU A 64 -6.90 -2.03 -10.16
CA GLU A 64 -6.76 -1.47 -11.50
C GLU A 64 -7.50 -2.33 -12.52
N THR A 65 -8.44 -1.74 -13.26
CA THR A 65 -9.15 -2.45 -14.32
C THR A 65 -8.26 -2.58 -15.56
N ARG A 66 -8.06 -3.82 -16.03
CA ARG A 66 -7.25 -4.14 -17.20
C ARG A 66 -8.02 -5.04 -18.14
N LYS A 67 -7.75 -4.88 -19.45
CA LYS A 67 -8.30 -5.75 -20.48
C LYS A 67 -7.40 -6.96 -20.68
N VAL A 68 -7.99 -8.16 -20.63
CA VAL A 68 -7.29 -9.39 -20.97
C VAL A 68 -7.01 -9.39 -22.47
N SER A 69 -5.79 -9.70 -22.83
CA SER A 69 -5.35 -9.84 -24.21
C SER A 69 -6.04 -11.02 -24.90
N THR A 70 -5.90 -11.11 -26.23
CA THR A 70 -6.56 -12.19 -26.99
C THR A 70 -5.97 -13.55 -26.68
N ASP A 71 -4.68 -13.59 -26.34
CA ASP A 71 -3.88 -14.75 -25.95
C ASP A 71 -4.04 -15.14 -24.47
N GLY A 72 -4.89 -14.44 -23.70
CA GLY A 72 -5.22 -14.82 -22.32
C GLY A 72 -4.25 -14.28 -21.26
N PHE A 73 -3.64 -13.12 -21.49
CA PHE A 73 -2.76 -12.47 -20.53
C PHE A 73 -3.30 -11.11 -20.07
N VAL A 74 -2.95 -10.75 -18.84
CA VAL A 74 -3.17 -9.42 -18.27
C VAL A 74 -1.81 -8.78 -18.07
N SER A 75 -1.60 -7.59 -18.66
CA SER A 75 -0.41 -6.80 -18.37
C SER A 75 -0.63 -5.98 -17.11
N PHE A 76 0.26 -6.08 -16.14
CA PHE A 76 0.23 -5.33 -14.89
C PHE A 76 1.66 -5.14 -14.36
N ASN A 77 2.01 -3.93 -13.87
CA ASN A 77 3.36 -3.60 -13.39
C ASN A 77 4.50 -4.09 -14.31
N ARG A 78 4.36 -3.88 -15.63
CA ARG A 78 5.32 -4.29 -16.69
C ARG A 78 5.54 -5.80 -16.82
N SER A 79 4.74 -6.61 -16.15
CA SER A 79 4.73 -8.07 -16.24
C SER A 79 3.43 -8.57 -16.88
N PHE A 80 3.43 -9.80 -17.38
CA PHE A 80 2.27 -10.45 -17.96
C PHE A 80 1.83 -11.63 -17.09
N TYR A 81 0.54 -11.67 -16.80
CA TYR A 81 -0.07 -12.69 -15.95
C TYR A 81 -1.07 -13.50 -16.76
N GLY A 82 -0.85 -14.81 -16.85
CA GLY A 82 -1.75 -15.71 -17.57
C GLY A 82 -3.06 -15.89 -16.81
N VAL A 83 -4.18 -15.77 -17.51
CA VAL A 83 -5.53 -15.99 -16.99
C VAL A 83 -6.27 -17.04 -17.82
N PRO A 84 -7.32 -17.70 -17.28
CA PRO A 84 -8.09 -18.66 -18.06
C PRO A 84 -8.64 -18.08 -19.36
N TRP A 85 -8.57 -18.86 -20.43
CA TRP A 85 -8.99 -18.47 -21.78
C TRP A 85 -10.42 -17.87 -21.84
N GLY A 86 -11.33 -18.32 -20.97
CA GLY A 86 -12.69 -17.78 -20.88
C GLY A 86 -12.78 -16.31 -20.48
N LEU A 87 -11.67 -15.70 -20.06
CA LEU A 87 -11.53 -14.27 -19.77
C LEU A 87 -10.90 -13.47 -20.91
N ALA A 88 -10.48 -14.10 -22.02
CA ALA A 88 -9.89 -13.40 -23.16
C ALA A 88 -10.81 -12.28 -23.66
N ARG A 89 -10.22 -11.11 -23.94
CA ARG A 89 -10.89 -9.87 -24.34
C ARG A 89 -11.87 -9.27 -23.33
N LYS A 90 -12.01 -9.84 -22.13
CA LYS A 90 -12.84 -9.28 -21.05
C LYS A 90 -12.05 -8.27 -20.21
N GLU A 91 -12.77 -7.44 -19.49
CA GLU A 91 -12.19 -6.56 -18.47
C GLU A 91 -12.18 -7.28 -17.12
N VAL A 92 -11.05 -7.18 -16.44
CA VAL A 92 -10.81 -7.78 -15.13
C VAL A 92 -10.19 -6.74 -14.20
N ASP A 93 -10.40 -6.95 -12.92
CA ASP A 93 -9.89 -6.12 -11.86
C ASP A 93 -8.62 -6.76 -11.29
N VAL A 94 -7.51 -6.02 -11.31
CA VAL A 94 -6.21 -6.49 -10.88
C VAL A 94 -5.85 -5.82 -9.55
N VAL A 95 -5.45 -6.61 -8.55
CA VAL A 95 -5.04 -6.12 -7.24
C VAL A 95 -3.61 -6.58 -6.95
N ASP A 96 -2.74 -5.62 -6.61
CA ASP A 96 -1.39 -5.89 -6.15
C ASP A 96 -1.39 -6.22 -4.65
N LEU A 97 -0.97 -7.43 -4.29
CA LEU A 97 -0.79 -7.87 -2.91
C LEU A 97 0.69 -7.83 -2.48
N GLY A 98 1.56 -7.20 -3.27
CA GLY A 98 3.00 -7.07 -3.07
C GLY A 98 3.79 -8.32 -3.46
N LEU A 99 3.36 -9.51 -3.01
CA LEU A 99 3.99 -10.81 -3.33
C LEU A 99 3.24 -11.62 -4.38
N SER A 100 2.05 -11.18 -4.76
CA SER A 100 1.20 -11.84 -5.75
C SER A 100 0.24 -10.85 -6.36
N VAL A 101 -0.29 -11.19 -7.52
CA VAL A 101 -1.33 -10.41 -8.20
C VAL A 101 -2.63 -11.20 -8.19
N GLU A 102 -3.68 -10.60 -7.67
CA GLU A 102 -5.02 -11.18 -7.71
C GLU A 102 -5.78 -10.62 -8.91
N VAL A 103 -6.37 -11.50 -9.71
CA VAL A 103 -7.26 -11.12 -10.83
C VAL A 103 -8.69 -11.51 -10.47
N ARG A 104 -9.56 -10.52 -10.45
CA ARG A 104 -10.99 -10.65 -10.14
C ARG A 104 -11.83 -10.38 -11.37
N TYR A 105 -12.86 -11.18 -11.54
CA TYR A 105 -13.87 -10.99 -12.58
C TYR A 105 -15.26 -11.06 -11.93
N SER A 106 -16.18 -10.17 -12.31
CA SER A 106 -17.43 -9.90 -11.57
C SER A 106 -18.44 -11.07 -11.53
N SER A 107 -18.11 -12.24 -12.09
CA SER A 107 -18.87 -13.48 -11.95
C SER A 107 -18.06 -14.56 -11.21
N SER A 108 -17.98 -14.38 -9.89
CA SER A 108 -17.84 -15.48 -8.92
C SER A 108 -16.57 -16.34 -8.91
N HIS A 109 -15.48 -15.96 -9.59
CA HIS A 109 -14.20 -16.68 -9.48
C HIS A 109 -13.02 -15.72 -9.27
N ASN A 110 -12.43 -15.77 -8.08
CA ASN A 110 -11.17 -15.08 -7.75
C ASN A 110 -10.01 -16.00 -8.14
N LEU A 111 -9.01 -15.48 -8.86
CA LEU A 111 -7.79 -16.22 -9.19
C LEU A 111 -6.59 -15.51 -8.59
N LEU A 112 -5.87 -16.20 -7.72
CA LEU A 112 -4.59 -15.74 -7.18
C LEU A 112 -3.48 -16.21 -8.11
N LEU A 113 -2.71 -15.27 -8.67
CA LEU A 113 -1.56 -15.56 -9.50
C LEU A 113 -0.28 -15.18 -8.76
N PRO A 114 0.74 -16.05 -8.72
CA PRO A 114 2.02 -15.70 -8.13
C PRO A 114 2.68 -14.55 -8.92
N SER A 115 3.48 -13.73 -8.23
CA SER A 115 4.22 -12.66 -8.89
C SER A 115 5.13 -13.21 -9.99
N ALA A 116 5.17 -12.52 -11.13
CA ALA A 116 6.09 -12.84 -12.21
C ALA A 116 7.55 -12.59 -11.75
N ILE A 117 8.45 -13.51 -12.11
CA ILE A 117 9.90 -13.45 -11.82
C ILE A 117 10.57 -12.40 -12.71
#